data_AF-A0A7C5TSV4-F1
#
_entry.id   AF-A0A7C5TSV4-F1
#
_cell.length_a   1.000
_cell.length_b   1.000
_cell.length_c   1.000
_cell.angle_alpha   90.00
_cell.angle_beta   90.00
_cell.angle_gamma   90.00
#
_symmetry.space_group_name_H-M   'P 1'
#
loop_
_entity.id
_entity.type
_entity.pdbx_description
1 polymer ?
#
loop_
_entity_poly.entity_id
_entity_poly.type
_entity_poly.pdbx_seq_one_letter_code
_entity_poly.pdbx_strand_id
1 'polypeptide(L)'
;MNFEEYRGFDATGLAGLVARGEVTPRELFERAEARARELAETLNAVSVWDLDHAEAALEAGPPAGPFTGVPFLLKDLYAFLR
;
A
#
# COMPACT_ATOMS: atom_id res chain seq x y z
N MET A 1 3.94 -9.47 -8.03
CA MET A 1 3.09 -9.17 -9.22
C MET A 1 3.60 -7.96 -9.98
N ASN A 2 3.32 -7.81 -11.27
CA ASN A 2 3.62 -6.59 -12.04
C ASN A 2 2.53 -5.51 -11.85
N PHE A 3 2.76 -4.30 -12.36
CA PHE A 3 1.82 -3.19 -12.15
C PHE A 3 0.46 -3.38 -12.85
N GLU A 4 0.44 -3.99 -14.04
CA GLU A 4 -0.81 -4.23 -14.78
C GLU A 4 -1.68 -5.29 -14.09
N GLU A 5 -1.06 -6.30 -13.48
CA GLU A 5 -1.77 -7.23 -12.59
C GLU A 5 -2.29 -6.49 -11.35
N TYR A 6 -1.44 -5.71 -10.67
CA TYR A 6 -1.79 -4.97 -9.45
C TYR A 6 -3.00 -4.06 -9.67
N ARG A 7 -2.99 -3.26 -10.75
CA ARG A 7 -4.06 -2.31 -11.06
C ARG A 7 -5.37 -2.98 -11.48
N GLY A 8 -5.31 -4.26 -11.84
CA GLY A 8 -6.47 -5.06 -12.24
C GLY A 8 -7.36 -5.47 -11.07
N PHE A 9 -6.91 -5.25 -9.83
CA PHE A 9 -7.67 -5.56 -8.62
C PHE A 9 -8.04 -4.28 -7.85
N ASP A 10 -9.22 -4.30 -7.23
CA ASP A 10 -9.56 -3.34 -6.17
C ASP A 10 -9.02 -3.82 -4.81
N ALA A 11 -9.26 -3.04 -3.75
CA ALA A 11 -8.80 -3.39 -2.40
C ALA A 11 -9.33 -4.75 -1.92
N THR A 12 -10.55 -5.14 -2.31
CA THR A 12 -11.14 -6.44 -1.93
C THR A 12 -10.44 -7.59 -2.66
N GLY A 13 -10.14 -7.41 -3.95
CA GLY A 13 -9.38 -8.35 -4.76
C GLY A 13 -7.96 -8.54 -4.22
N LEU A 14 -7.26 -7.44 -3.93
CA LEU A 14 -5.92 -7.46 -3.35
C LEU A 14 -5.90 -8.14 -1.97
N ALA A 15 -6.86 -7.82 -1.09
CA ALA A 15 -7.00 -8.49 0.20
C ALA A 15 -7.25 -10.00 0.03
N GLY A 16 -8.04 -10.39 -0.97
CA GLY A 16 -8.28 -11.79 -1.31
C GLY A 16 -7.01 -12.53 -1.74
N LEU A 17 -6.13 -11.89 -2.53
CA LEU A 17 -4.84 -12.48 -2.94
C LEU A 17 -3.92 -12.69 -1.72
N VAL A 18 -3.85 -11.70 -0.82
CA VAL A 18 -3.09 -11.81 0.44
C VAL A 18 -3.63 -12.95 1.30
N ALA A 19 -4.94 -13.03 1.49
CA ALA A 19 -5.58 -14.06 2.30
C ALA A 19 -5.35 -15.49 1.77
N ARG A 20 -5.20 -15.65 0.45
CA ARG A 20 -4.89 -16.94 -0.19
C ARG A 20 -3.38 -17.22 -0.29
N GLY A 21 -2.53 -16.28 0.12
CA GLY A 21 -1.07 -16.41 0.04
C GLY A 21 -0.51 -16.33 -1.38
N GLU A 22 -1.28 -15.78 -2.34
CA GLU A 22 -0.82 -15.59 -3.72
C GLU A 22 0.14 -14.42 -3.87
N VAL A 23 0.04 -13.43 -2.96
CA VAL A 23 0.95 -12.30 -2.82
C VAL A 23 1.12 -11.97 -1.35
N THR A 24 2.21 -11.29 -1.01
CA THR A 24 2.49 -10.79 0.34
C THR A 24 2.09 -9.31 0.49
N PRO A 25 1.81 -8.83 1.73
CA PRO A 25 1.63 -7.40 1.99
C PRO A 25 2.80 -6.54 1.52
N ARG A 26 4.04 -7.04 1.67
CA ARG A 26 5.27 -6.37 1.24
C ARG A 26 5.30 -6.20 -0.28
N GLU A 27 4.97 -7.24 -1.04
CA GLU A 27 4.89 -7.13 -2.50
C GLU A 27 3.86 -6.10 -2.96
N LEU A 28 2.69 -6.03 -2.32
CA LEU A 28 1.67 -5.02 -2.64
C LEU A 28 2.17 -3.61 -2.32
N PHE A 29 2.77 -3.42 -1.14
CA PHE A 29 3.35 -2.13 -0.74
C PHE A 29 4.41 -1.64 -1.72
N GLU A 30 5.39 -2.48 -2.05
CA GLU A 30 6.46 -2.12 -3.00
C GLU A 30 5.91 -1.78 -4.39
N ARG A 31 4.86 -2.47 -4.85
CA ARG A 31 4.21 -2.13 -6.12
C ARG A 31 3.49 -0.78 -6.06
N ALA A 32 2.76 -0.51 -4.98
CA ALA A 32 2.06 0.76 -4.79
C ALA A 32 3.04 1.93 -4.67
N GLU A 33 4.11 1.78 -3.88
CA GLU A 33 5.15 2.80 -3.68
C GLU A 33 5.87 3.11 -4.98
N ALA A 34 6.34 2.08 -5.70
CA ALA A 34 7.03 2.26 -6.98
C ALA A 34 6.16 3.06 -7.96
N ARG A 35 4.88 2.72 -8.07
CA ARG A 35 3.95 3.45 -8.94
C ARG A 35 3.74 4.90 -8.49
N ALA A 36 3.58 5.13 -7.19
CA ALA A 36 3.38 6.46 -6.65
C ALA A 36 4.63 7.35 -6.90
N ARG A 37 5.84 6.80 -6.76
CA ARG A 37 7.11 7.49 -7.08
C ARG A 37 7.24 7.83 -8.56
N GLU A 38 6.90 6.90 -9.46
CA GLU A 38 6.90 7.15 -10.92
C GLU A 38 6.02 8.36 -11.31
N LEU A 39 4.91 8.56 -10.59
CA LEU A 39 3.95 9.62 -10.87
C LEU A 39 4.21 10.91 -10.05
N ALA A 40 5.17 10.91 -9.12
CA ALA A 40 5.38 12.02 -8.21
C ALA A 40 5.73 13.32 -8.94
N GLU A 41 6.54 13.26 -10.00
CA GLU A 41 6.95 14.44 -10.78
C GLU A 41 5.79 15.09 -11.54
N THR A 42 4.79 14.31 -11.97
CA THR A 42 3.69 14.80 -12.81
C THR A 42 2.44 15.14 -12.01
N LEU A 43 2.12 14.35 -10.98
CA LEU A 43 0.90 14.51 -10.19
C LEU A 43 1.12 15.23 -8.86
N ASN A 44 2.32 15.09 -8.28
CA ASN A 44 2.66 15.62 -6.95
C ASN A 44 1.57 15.34 -5.89
N ALA A 45 1.02 14.12 -5.89
CA ALA A 45 -0.18 13.76 -5.15
C ALA A 45 0.07 13.32 -3.69
N VAL A 46 1.30 12.93 -3.36
CA VAL A 46 1.70 12.47 -2.03
C VAL A 46 2.44 13.62 -1.33
N SER A 47 1.82 14.22 -0.30
CA SER A 47 2.41 15.33 0.44
C SER A 47 3.49 14.89 1.43
N VAL A 48 3.31 13.72 2.04
CA VAL A 48 4.24 13.15 3.02
C VAL A 48 4.41 11.66 2.77
N TRP A 49 5.67 11.21 2.79
CA TRP A 49 6.05 9.81 2.66
C TRP A 49 6.43 9.26 4.03
N ASP A 50 5.47 8.67 4.74
CA ASP A 50 5.72 8.04 6.05
C ASP A 50 6.15 6.57 5.88
N LEU A 51 7.32 6.38 5.28
CA LEU A 51 7.85 5.05 4.94
C LEU A 51 8.33 4.28 6.18
N ASP A 52 8.78 4.98 7.22
CA ASP A 52 9.21 4.35 8.47
C ASP A 52 8.01 3.68 9.18
N HIS A 53 6.85 4.34 9.20
CA HIS A 53 5.62 3.74 9.73
C HIS A 53 5.18 2.54 8.89
N ALA A 54 5.21 2.66 7.56
CA ALA A 54 4.84 1.57 6.67
C ALA A 54 5.75 0.34 6.87
N GLU A 55 7.06 0.54 6.99
CA GLU A 55 8.02 -0.52 7.22
C GLU A 55 7.81 -1.19 8.58
N ALA A 56 7.60 -0.40 9.64
CA ALA A 56 7.27 -0.92 10.97
C ALA A 56 5.98 -1.75 10.97
N ALA A 57 4.95 -1.34 10.22
CA ALA A 57 3.70 -2.08 10.08
C ALA A 57 3.86 -3.39 9.30
N LEU A 58 4.73 -3.42 8.29
CA LEU A 58 5.07 -4.63 7.54
C LEU A 58 5.84 -5.63 8.41
N GLU A 59 6.84 -5.16 9.17
CA GLU A 59 7.65 -6.00 10.07
C GLU A 59 6.83 -6.57 11.24
N ALA A 60 5.93 -5.78 11.81
CA ALA A 60 5.01 -6.25 12.85
C ALA A 60 3.97 -7.26 12.32
N GLY A 61 3.77 -7.31 11.00
CA GLY A 61 2.67 -8.01 10.36
C GLY A 61 1.39 -7.16 10.40
N PRO A 62 0.76 -6.86 9.24
CA PRO A 62 -0.49 -6.11 9.21
C PRO A 62 -1.58 -6.78 10.07
N PRO A 63 -2.38 -5.99 10.80
CA PRO A 63 -3.41 -6.54 11.69
C PRO A 63 -4.46 -7.33 10.90
N ALA A 64 -4.98 -8.38 11.51
CA ALA A 64 -6.05 -9.18 10.93
C ALA A 64 -7.33 -8.34 10.72
N GLY A 65 -7.88 -8.41 9.52
CA GLY A 65 -9.06 -7.65 9.11
C GLY A 65 -9.42 -7.87 7.63
N PRO A 66 -10.54 -7.29 7.15
CA PRO A 66 -11.03 -7.50 5.79
C PRO A 66 -10.07 -6.97 4.71
N PHE A 67 -9.18 -6.05 5.05
CA PHE A 67 -8.18 -5.47 4.14
C PHE A 67 -6.74 -5.71 4.63
N THR A 68 -6.49 -6.84 5.32
CA THR A 68 -5.16 -7.20 5.82
C THR A 68 -4.13 -7.08 4.69
N GLY A 69 -3.12 -6.24 4.89
CA GLY A 69 -2.00 -6.08 3.95
C GLY A 69 -2.25 -5.24 2.70
N VAL A 70 -3.41 -4.59 2.57
CA VAL A 70 -3.68 -3.67 1.44
C VAL A 70 -3.05 -2.29 1.73
N PRO A 71 -2.14 -1.80 0.87
CA PRO A 71 -1.56 -0.47 1.04
C PRO A 71 -2.55 0.64 0.68
N PHE A 72 -2.53 1.73 1.43
CA PHE A 72 -3.36 2.91 1.17
C PHE A 72 -2.65 4.21 1.59
N LEU A 73 -3.14 5.33 1.08
CA LEU A 73 -2.70 6.67 1.49
C LEU A 73 -3.77 7.31 2.37
N LEU A 74 -3.34 8.02 3.40
CA LEU A 74 -4.22 8.86 4.20
C LEU A 74 -4.24 10.27 3.63
N LYS A 75 -5.44 10.87 3.54
CA LYS A 75 -5.55 12.28 3.16
C LYS A 75 -4.94 13.14 4.28
N ASP A 76 -4.01 14.00 3.90
CA ASP A 76 -3.43 15.02 4.76
C ASP A 76 -4.47 16.12 5.05
N LEU A 77 -5.37 15.83 5.97
CA LEU A 77 -6.42 16.72 6.44
C LEU A 77 -6.69 16.42 7.91
N TYR A 78 -6.07 17.20 8.80
CA TYR A 78 -6.08 16.99 10.26
C TYR A 78 -5.52 15.62 10.69
N ALA A 79 -4.72 14.99 9.85
CA ALA A 79 -3.95 13.80 10.19
C ALA A 79 -2.60 14.24 10.75
N PHE A 80 -2.33 13.91 12.02
CA PHE A 80 -1.05 14.18 12.66
C PHE A 80 -0.24 12.89 12.67
N LEU A 81 0.89 12.90 11.98
CA LEU A 81 1.89 11.84 12.11
C LEU A 81 2.45 11.91 13.54
N ARG A 82 2.59 10.74 14.18
CA ARG A 82 3.04 10.63 15.57
C ARG A 82 4.54 10.39 15.65
#